data_AF-A0AAF0CGY8-F1
#
_entry.id   AF-A0AAF0CGY8-F1
#
_cell.length_a   1.000
_cell.length_b   1.000
_cell.length_c   1.000
_cell.angle_alpha   90.00
_cell.angle_beta   90.00
_cell.angle_gamma   90.00
#
_symmetry.space_group_name_H-M   'P 1'
#
loop_
_entity.id
_entity.type
_entity.pdbx_description
1 polymer ?
#
loop_
_entity_poly.entity_id
_entity_poly.type
_entity_poly.pdbx_seq_one_letter_code
_entity_poly.pdbx_strand_id
1 'polypeptide(L)'
;MSEARYSSVAIILHWVIALLILGQIAGGFYMHNLPYASPIKFDLYQLHKSFGFSILALSLFRLGWRLSHRPPALPAAMPAWEKLAARSAHLGFYILMIGAPLIGWAMVSASPTDIPTKFFGVISVPHLPIGVSETKEDFFKEIHELFAYGVLFLLALHVGAALKHRFLNKDHVLQSMTPFRASQWIGVAAVFTVLIAGSIVYSFAPPLNANTGSVSSMQSNESNWAVDYERSSLKFIGEEKGRQFTGVFQDFSADIVFFEDDLNASSVTVTVTTGSAMTGDSIRDSTIPGEEWFNTDSHPTAIFQSTSIRQLGDGQYEANGMLAVKSYERPVTLRFDLIIDGDNAVATGGADVIRTDFGLGLADAWLEDEQVQQEVRIAFEIFAARAN
;
A
#
# COMPACT_ATOMS: atom_id res chain seq x y z
N MET A 1 39.49 -38.37 -8.70
CA MET A 1 38.08 -38.68 -8.33
C MET A 1 37.31 -37.38 -8.41
N SER A 2 36.27 -37.27 -9.24
CA SER A 2 35.51 -36.01 -9.31
C SER A 2 34.86 -35.76 -7.95
N GLU A 3 35.19 -34.66 -7.29
CA GLU A 3 34.51 -34.23 -6.07
C GLU A 3 33.00 -34.22 -6.32
N ALA A 4 32.23 -34.83 -5.41
CA ALA A 4 30.78 -34.84 -5.49
C ALA A 4 30.26 -33.41 -5.30
N ARG A 5 29.76 -32.79 -6.38
CA ARG A 5 29.29 -31.39 -6.39
C ARG A 5 27.81 -31.31 -6.69
N TYR A 6 27.17 -30.26 -6.19
CA TYR A 6 25.80 -29.94 -6.55
C TYR A 6 25.71 -29.53 -8.03
N SER A 7 24.58 -29.83 -8.66
CA SER A 7 24.26 -29.33 -10.00
C SER A 7 24.27 -27.79 -10.03
N SER A 8 24.61 -27.19 -11.17
CA SER A 8 24.58 -25.72 -11.33
C SER A 8 23.23 -25.10 -10.98
N VAL A 9 22.12 -25.75 -11.33
CA VAL A 9 20.75 -25.30 -11.00
C VAL A 9 20.55 -25.20 -9.49
N ALA A 10 20.93 -26.24 -8.74
CA ALA A 10 20.85 -26.23 -7.28
C ALA A 10 21.70 -25.13 -6.63
N ILE A 11 22.87 -24.82 -7.19
CA ILE A 11 23.73 -23.73 -6.70
C ILE A 11 23.07 -22.37 -6.98
N ILE A 12 22.59 -22.13 -8.22
CA ILE A 12 21.92 -20.87 -8.58
C ILE A 12 20.68 -20.65 -7.71
N LEU A 13 19.80 -21.64 -7.58
CA LEU A 13 18.62 -21.54 -6.72
C LEU A 13 18.99 -21.27 -5.26
N HIS A 14 20.11 -21.79 -4.77
CA HIS A 14 20.53 -21.58 -3.39
C HIS A 14 20.86 -20.11 -3.16
N TRP A 15 21.73 -19.55 -4.00
CA TRP A 15 22.19 -18.18 -3.84
C TRP A 15 21.11 -17.15 -4.16
N VAL A 16 20.26 -17.41 -5.16
CA VAL A 16 19.10 -16.54 -5.42
C VAL A 16 18.19 -16.47 -4.20
N ILE A 17 17.78 -17.63 -3.66
CA ILE A 17 16.90 -17.66 -2.49
C ILE A 17 17.61 -17.06 -1.27
N ALA A 18 18.90 -17.34 -1.05
CA ALA A 18 19.66 -16.79 0.07
C ALA A 18 19.72 -15.25 0.02
N LEU A 19 20.02 -14.68 -1.14
CA LEU A 19 20.05 -13.23 -1.33
C LEU A 19 18.66 -12.59 -1.19
N LEU A 20 17.61 -13.25 -1.68
CA LEU A 20 16.23 -12.81 -1.49
C LEU A 20 15.83 -12.82 -0.01
N ILE A 21 16.19 -13.87 0.74
CA ILE A 21 15.94 -13.96 2.18
C ILE A 21 16.67 -12.84 2.93
N LEU A 22 17.94 -12.58 2.61
CA LEU A 22 18.69 -11.48 3.23
C LEU A 22 18.01 -10.12 2.95
N GLY A 23 17.59 -9.89 1.70
CA GLY A 23 16.83 -8.69 1.32
C GLY A 23 15.49 -8.59 2.05
N GLN A 24 14.79 -9.70 2.21
CA GLN A 24 13.51 -9.78 2.94
C GLN A 24 13.65 -9.49 4.43
N ILE A 25 14.71 -10.00 5.08
CA ILE A 25 14.99 -9.71 6.49
C ILE A 25 15.28 -8.22 6.64
N ALA A 26 16.21 -7.67 5.85
CA ALA A 26 16.56 -6.26 5.91
C ALA A 26 15.36 -5.36 5.59
N GLY A 27 14.63 -5.66 4.52
CA GLY A 27 13.43 -4.95 4.11
C GLY A 27 12.30 -5.05 5.14
N GLY A 28 12.13 -6.22 5.76
CA GLY A 28 11.13 -6.44 6.82
C GLY A 28 11.40 -5.60 8.05
N PHE A 29 12.64 -5.58 8.56
CA PHE A 29 13.02 -4.69 9.66
C PHE A 29 12.91 -3.22 9.27
N TYR A 30 13.32 -2.86 8.06
CA TYR A 30 13.25 -1.47 7.59
C TYR A 30 11.80 -0.99 7.50
N MET A 31 10.93 -1.70 6.78
CA MET A 31 9.53 -1.32 6.61
C MET A 31 8.75 -1.31 7.92
N HIS A 32 9.06 -2.23 8.84
CA HIS A 32 8.43 -2.28 10.16
C HIS A 32 8.75 -1.05 11.00
N ASN A 33 10.01 -0.60 10.98
CA ASN A 33 10.48 0.55 11.77
C ASN A 33 10.20 1.91 11.11
N LEU A 34 9.72 1.94 9.86
CA LEU A 34 9.31 3.20 9.24
C LEU A 34 8.12 3.81 9.98
N PRO A 35 8.08 5.14 10.15
CA PRO A 35 6.88 5.84 10.61
C PRO A 35 5.67 5.45 9.76
N TYR A 36 4.50 5.32 10.38
CA TYR A 36 3.26 5.00 9.65
C TYR A 36 2.94 6.01 8.52
N ALA A 37 3.30 7.27 8.73
CA ALA A 37 3.19 8.36 7.76
C ALA A 37 4.23 8.33 6.63
N SER A 38 5.12 7.33 6.57
CA SER A 38 6.12 7.27 5.50
C SER A 38 5.45 6.90 4.17
N PRO A 39 5.59 7.73 3.11
CA PRO A 39 4.88 7.54 1.84
C PRO A 39 5.30 6.25 1.11
N ILE A 40 6.49 5.73 1.40
CA ILE A 40 7.03 4.51 0.77
C ILE A 40 6.68 3.22 1.54
N LYS A 41 6.07 3.32 2.74
CA LYS A 41 5.86 2.16 3.61
C LYS A 41 4.97 1.12 2.94
N PHE A 42 3.83 1.54 2.39
CA PHE A 42 2.91 0.66 1.65
C PHE A 42 3.61 -0.08 0.51
N ASP A 43 4.36 0.64 -0.32
CA ASP A 43 5.10 0.06 -1.43
C ASP A 43 6.10 -0.99 -1.00
N LEU A 44 6.80 -0.74 0.10
CA LEU A 44 7.73 -1.69 0.68
C LEU A 44 7.02 -2.95 1.19
N TYR A 45 5.81 -2.84 1.75
CA TYR A 45 5.00 -4.00 2.14
C TYR A 45 4.52 -4.79 0.91
N GLN A 46 4.08 -4.13 -0.17
CA GLN A 46 3.70 -4.82 -1.41
C GLN A 46 4.90 -5.52 -2.07
N LEU A 47 6.06 -4.86 -2.05
CA LEU A 47 7.31 -5.44 -2.54
C LEU A 47 7.76 -6.61 -1.64
N HIS A 48 7.60 -6.49 -0.32
CA HIS A 48 7.87 -7.56 0.63
C HIS A 48 7.05 -8.80 0.32
N LYS A 49 5.72 -8.65 0.12
CA LYS A 49 4.82 -9.74 -0.31
C LYS A 49 5.27 -10.37 -1.63
N SER A 50 5.60 -9.54 -2.63
CA SER A 50 6.00 -10.00 -3.98
C SER A 50 7.27 -10.87 -3.96
N PHE A 51 8.28 -10.43 -3.23
CA PHE A 51 9.49 -11.23 -3.03
C PHE A 51 9.25 -12.45 -2.13
N GLY A 52 8.34 -12.37 -1.16
CA GLY A 52 7.88 -13.52 -0.37
C GLY A 52 7.28 -14.63 -1.25
N PHE A 53 6.38 -14.29 -2.18
CA PHE A 53 5.85 -15.24 -3.17
C PHE A 53 6.93 -15.76 -4.12
N SER A 54 7.90 -14.93 -4.49
CA SER A 54 9.03 -15.37 -5.31
C SER A 54 9.89 -16.41 -4.58
N ILE A 55 10.16 -16.21 -3.29
CA ILE A 55 10.86 -17.19 -2.45
C ILE A 55 10.04 -18.48 -2.33
N LEU A 56 8.72 -18.40 -2.15
CA LEU A 56 7.85 -19.57 -2.09
C LEU A 56 7.96 -20.40 -3.38
N ALA A 57 7.75 -19.77 -4.53
CA ALA A 57 7.82 -20.44 -5.84
C ALA A 57 9.20 -21.08 -6.09
N LEU A 58 10.28 -20.32 -5.86
CA LEU A 58 11.65 -20.81 -6.03
C LEU A 58 11.99 -21.93 -5.04
N SER A 59 11.48 -21.88 -3.81
CA SER A 59 11.69 -22.91 -2.79
C SER A 59 10.97 -24.21 -3.14
N LEU A 60 9.75 -24.13 -3.65
CA LEU A 60 9.01 -25.30 -4.18
C LEU A 60 9.75 -25.91 -5.37
N PHE A 61 10.24 -25.08 -6.31
CA PHE A 61 11.04 -25.55 -7.43
C PHE A 61 12.34 -26.20 -6.95
N ARG A 62 13.03 -25.60 -5.98
CA ARG A 62 14.24 -26.15 -5.36
C ARG A 62 13.96 -27.48 -4.65
N LEU A 63 12.82 -27.62 -3.98
CA LEU A 63 12.41 -28.87 -3.35
C LEU A 63 12.19 -29.96 -4.40
N GLY A 64 11.43 -29.67 -5.46
CA GLY A 64 11.24 -30.56 -6.61
C GLY A 64 12.58 -31.00 -7.22
N TRP A 65 13.48 -30.04 -7.48
CA TRP A 65 14.81 -30.33 -8.01
C TRP A 65 15.61 -31.26 -7.11
N ARG A 66 15.57 -31.05 -5.79
CA ARG A 66 16.26 -31.89 -4.79
C ARG A 66 15.69 -33.30 -4.73
N LEU A 67 14.39 -33.47 -4.95
CA LEU A 67 13.76 -34.80 -4.99
C LEU A 67 14.17 -35.57 -6.25
N SER A 68 14.37 -34.88 -7.38
CA SER A 68 14.82 -35.49 -8.63
C SER A 68 16.34 -35.69 -8.72
N HIS A 69 17.15 -34.87 -8.04
CA HIS A 69 18.60 -34.89 -8.12
C HIS A 69 19.22 -35.13 -6.74
N ARG A 70 19.85 -36.30 -6.56
CA ARG A 70 20.46 -36.69 -5.29
C ARG A 70 21.57 -35.69 -4.90
N PRO A 71 21.52 -35.11 -3.68
CA PRO A 71 22.59 -34.25 -3.21
C PRO A 71 23.89 -35.05 -3.00
N PRO A 72 25.06 -34.41 -3.13
CA PRO A 72 26.34 -35.02 -2.76
C PRO A 72 26.32 -35.62 -1.35
N ALA A 73 27.04 -36.72 -1.16
CA ALA A 73 27.19 -37.33 0.15
C ALA A 73 27.94 -36.39 1.11
N LEU A 74 27.50 -36.33 2.36
CA LEU A 74 28.23 -35.62 3.42
C LEU A 74 29.59 -36.28 3.64
N PRO A 75 30.63 -35.52 4.07
CA PRO A 75 31.96 -36.08 4.32
C PRO A 75 31.91 -37.31 5.22
N ALA A 76 32.62 -38.37 4.83
CA ALA A 76 32.62 -39.63 5.58
C ALA A 76 33.05 -39.41 7.04
N ALA A 77 34.08 -38.59 7.25
CA ALA A 77 34.66 -38.24 8.55
C ALA A 77 33.78 -37.32 9.42
N MET A 78 32.67 -36.77 8.90
CA MET A 78 31.78 -35.90 9.67
C MET A 78 31.04 -36.72 10.76
N PRO A 79 31.06 -36.28 12.04
CA PRO A 79 30.36 -36.93 13.14
C PRO A 79 28.85 -37.11 12.87
N ALA A 80 28.25 -38.15 13.44
CA ALA A 80 26.83 -38.46 13.24
C ALA A 80 25.91 -37.31 13.69
N TRP A 81 26.24 -36.63 14.78
CA TRP A 81 25.46 -35.50 15.28
C TRP A 81 25.55 -34.28 14.34
N GLU A 82 26.71 -34.02 13.70
CA GLU A 82 26.83 -32.95 12.69
C GLU A 82 26.03 -33.30 11.44
N LYS A 83 26.05 -34.57 11.01
CA LYS A 83 25.21 -35.06 9.90
C LYS A 83 23.71 -34.88 10.20
N LEU A 84 23.30 -35.20 11.43
CA LEU A 84 21.92 -35.00 11.88
C LEU A 84 21.57 -33.51 11.91
N ALA A 85 22.40 -32.68 12.53
CA ALA A 85 22.21 -31.23 12.60
C ALA A 85 22.10 -30.60 11.20
N ALA A 86 22.96 -30.99 10.26
CA ALA A 86 22.89 -30.52 8.88
C ALA A 86 21.57 -30.91 8.22
N ARG A 87 21.08 -32.14 8.41
CA ARG A 87 19.79 -32.58 7.86
C ARG A 87 18.62 -31.83 8.49
N SER A 88 18.62 -31.67 9.81
CA SER A 88 17.59 -30.95 10.55
C SER A 88 17.55 -29.46 10.17
N ALA A 89 18.71 -28.82 10.00
CA ALA A 89 18.78 -27.44 9.54
C ALA A 89 18.20 -27.27 8.12
N HIS A 90 18.54 -28.16 7.19
CA HIS A 90 17.95 -28.10 5.84
C HIS A 90 16.43 -28.32 5.85
N LEU A 91 15.94 -29.26 6.67
CA LEU A 91 14.50 -29.47 6.84
C LEU A 91 13.83 -28.23 7.45
N GLY A 92 14.43 -27.65 8.50
CA GLY A 92 13.98 -26.43 9.13
C GLY A 92 13.87 -25.27 8.14
N PHE A 93 14.89 -25.06 7.29
CA PHE A 93 14.80 -24.05 6.23
C PHE A 93 13.66 -24.31 5.25
N TYR A 94 13.40 -25.56 4.84
CA TYR A 94 12.25 -25.83 3.96
C TYR A 94 10.93 -25.49 4.64
N ILE A 95 10.75 -25.85 5.92
CA ILE A 95 9.58 -25.49 6.71
C ILE A 95 9.42 -23.97 6.76
N LEU A 96 10.51 -23.25 7.06
CA LEU A 96 10.47 -21.79 7.23
C LEU A 96 10.29 -21.04 5.90
N MET A 97 11.04 -21.38 4.85
CA MET A 97 10.99 -20.71 3.55
C MET A 97 9.67 -20.92 2.81
N ILE A 98 8.98 -22.04 3.06
CA ILE A 98 7.65 -22.31 2.49
C ILE A 98 6.56 -21.81 3.44
N GLY A 99 6.71 -22.06 4.73
CA GLY A 99 5.72 -21.70 5.74
C GLY A 99 5.58 -20.19 5.93
N ALA A 100 6.68 -19.45 6.04
CA ALA A 100 6.60 -18.01 6.35
C ALA A 100 5.81 -17.22 5.27
N PRO A 101 6.03 -17.42 3.96
CA PRO A 101 5.22 -16.77 2.93
C PRO A 101 3.76 -17.23 2.92
N LEU A 102 3.48 -18.51 3.19
CA LEU A 102 2.11 -19.02 3.29
C LEU A 102 1.36 -18.42 4.49
N ILE A 103 2.04 -18.29 5.62
CA ILE A 103 1.50 -17.64 6.82
C ILE A 103 1.29 -16.14 6.55
N GLY A 104 2.22 -15.47 5.88
CA GLY A 104 2.04 -14.07 5.47
C GLY A 104 0.88 -13.88 4.48
N TRP A 105 0.66 -14.85 3.58
CA TRP A 105 -0.50 -14.84 2.69
C TRP A 105 -1.80 -15.10 3.45
N ALA A 106 -1.81 -15.98 4.44
CA ALA A 106 -2.94 -16.18 5.34
C ALA A 106 -3.23 -14.91 6.18
N MET A 107 -2.19 -14.24 6.70
CA MET A 107 -2.32 -12.98 7.42
C MET A 107 -3.06 -11.93 6.58
N VAL A 108 -2.58 -11.64 5.37
CA VAL A 108 -3.23 -10.65 4.50
C VAL A 108 -4.61 -11.11 4.01
N SER A 109 -4.88 -12.42 3.94
CA SER A 109 -6.20 -12.96 3.59
C SER A 109 -7.21 -12.95 4.73
N ALA A 110 -6.74 -12.82 5.97
CA ALA A 110 -7.59 -12.63 7.14
C ALA A 110 -7.80 -11.15 7.46
N SER A 111 -7.07 -10.23 6.81
CA SER A 111 -7.08 -8.83 7.20
C SER A 111 -8.43 -8.16 6.92
N PRO A 112 -9.03 -7.47 7.90
CA PRO A 112 -10.24 -6.68 7.69
C PRO A 112 -10.07 -5.53 6.70
N THR A 113 -8.83 -5.11 6.41
CA THR A 113 -8.53 -4.04 5.44
C THR A 113 -8.75 -4.46 3.99
N ASP A 114 -8.84 -5.77 3.72
CA ASP A 114 -9.05 -6.40 2.41
C ASP A 114 -8.21 -5.81 1.27
N ILE A 115 -7.01 -5.32 1.59
CA ILE A 115 -6.11 -4.69 0.63
C ILE A 115 -5.65 -5.75 -0.38
N PRO A 116 -5.88 -5.53 -1.70
CA PRO A 116 -5.45 -6.47 -2.72
C PRO A 116 -3.93 -6.70 -2.70
N THR A 117 -3.55 -7.97 -2.66
CA THR A 117 -2.14 -8.35 -2.80
C THR A 117 -1.75 -8.30 -4.27
N LYS A 118 -0.86 -7.37 -4.64
CA LYS A 118 -0.38 -7.22 -6.02
C LYS A 118 1.03 -7.79 -6.16
N PHE A 119 1.19 -8.87 -6.93
CA PHE A 119 2.49 -9.43 -7.27
C PHE A 119 3.21 -8.50 -8.26
N PHE A 120 4.27 -7.84 -7.77
CA PHE A 120 5.01 -6.77 -8.44
C PHE A 120 4.10 -5.70 -9.06
N GLY A 121 2.97 -5.39 -8.40
CA GLY A 121 2.05 -4.33 -8.83
C GLY A 121 1.11 -4.70 -9.99
N VAL A 122 1.36 -5.82 -10.68
CA VAL A 122 0.67 -6.16 -11.93
C VAL A 122 -0.42 -7.20 -11.72
N ILE A 123 -0.12 -8.29 -11.01
CA ILE A 123 -1.01 -9.45 -10.91
C ILE A 123 -1.66 -9.45 -9.53
N SER A 124 -2.99 -9.37 -9.46
CA SER A 124 -3.72 -9.58 -8.21
C SER A 124 -3.62 -11.05 -7.79
N VAL A 125 -3.07 -11.31 -6.61
CA VAL A 125 -3.06 -12.63 -5.99
C VAL A 125 -4.34 -12.78 -5.18
N PRO A 126 -5.16 -13.81 -5.43
CA PRO A 126 -6.42 -13.98 -4.71
C PRO A 126 -6.18 -14.26 -3.21
N HIS A 127 -7.11 -13.82 -2.38
CA HIS A 127 -7.11 -14.17 -0.96
C HIS A 127 -7.46 -15.66 -0.75
N LEU A 128 -6.91 -16.22 0.32
CA LEU A 128 -7.31 -17.56 0.77
C LEU A 128 -8.74 -17.51 1.34
N PRO A 129 -9.56 -18.55 1.14
CA PRO A 129 -10.95 -18.60 1.59
C PRO A 129 -11.05 -18.92 3.09
N ILE A 130 -10.41 -18.10 3.92
CA ILE A 130 -10.35 -18.27 5.38
C ILE A 130 -11.22 -17.25 6.14
N GLY A 131 -11.76 -16.26 5.44
CA GLY A 131 -12.64 -15.21 5.97
C GLY A 131 -11.89 -14.15 6.77
N VAL A 132 -12.32 -12.90 6.63
CA VAL A 132 -11.76 -11.74 7.35
C VAL A 132 -12.03 -11.82 8.85
N SER A 133 -11.03 -11.51 9.66
CA SER A 133 -11.10 -11.48 11.13
C SER A 133 -9.80 -10.92 11.69
N GLU A 134 -9.90 -9.86 12.50
CA GLU A 134 -8.75 -9.25 13.19
C GLU A 134 -8.00 -10.27 14.05
N THR A 135 -8.73 -11.09 14.82
CA THR A 135 -8.13 -12.17 15.63
C THR A 135 -7.31 -13.16 14.80
N LYS A 136 -7.75 -13.47 13.57
CA LYS A 136 -6.99 -14.34 12.66
C LYS A 136 -5.78 -13.61 12.09
N GLU A 137 -5.92 -12.34 11.71
CA GLU A 137 -4.81 -11.52 11.22
C GLU A 137 -3.69 -11.47 12.27
N ASP A 138 -4.01 -11.10 13.52
CA ASP A 138 -3.05 -11.01 14.62
C ASP A 138 -2.37 -12.36 14.90
N PHE A 139 -3.14 -13.44 14.93
CA PHE A 139 -2.60 -14.79 15.09
C PHE A 139 -1.60 -15.14 13.99
N PHE A 140 -1.93 -14.89 12.72
CA PHE A 140 -1.01 -15.16 11.62
C PHE A 140 0.20 -14.23 11.62
N LYS A 141 0.03 -12.98 12.06
CA LYS A 141 1.13 -12.02 12.22
C LYS A 141 2.15 -12.51 13.25
N GLU A 142 1.70 -12.93 14.44
CA GLU A 142 2.58 -13.48 15.47
C GLU A 142 3.36 -14.70 14.97
N ILE A 143 2.67 -15.62 14.27
CA ILE A 143 3.32 -16.80 13.70
C ILE A 143 4.30 -16.39 12.58
N HIS A 144 3.95 -15.41 11.75
CA HIS A 144 4.83 -14.92 10.70
C HIS A 144 6.11 -14.33 11.29
N GLU A 145 6.01 -13.51 12.34
CA GLU A 145 7.16 -12.95 13.07
C GLU A 145 8.00 -14.06 13.71
N LEU A 146 7.38 -15.05 14.36
CA LEU A 146 8.07 -16.22 14.90
C LEU A 146 8.87 -16.96 13.81
N PHE A 147 8.28 -17.14 12.63
CA PHE A 147 8.94 -17.77 11.49
C PHE A 147 10.10 -16.90 10.98
N ALA A 148 9.95 -15.57 10.93
CA ALA A 148 11.02 -14.66 10.54
C ALA A 148 12.23 -14.74 11.49
N TYR A 149 11.99 -14.74 12.81
CA TYR A 149 13.05 -14.96 13.80
C TYR A 149 13.66 -16.37 13.70
N GLY A 150 12.84 -17.38 13.41
CA GLY A 150 13.31 -18.74 13.13
C GLY A 150 14.28 -18.81 11.94
N VAL A 151 13.98 -18.09 10.85
CA VAL A 151 14.88 -17.96 9.69
C VAL A 151 16.19 -17.30 10.11
N LEU A 152 16.14 -16.19 10.85
CA LEU A 152 17.33 -15.47 11.30
C LEU A 152 18.24 -16.35 12.16
N PHE A 153 17.65 -17.05 13.14
CA PHE A 153 18.37 -17.98 14.01
C PHE A 153 19.03 -19.11 13.22
N LEU A 154 18.27 -19.76 12.34
CA LEU A 154 18.78 -20.90 11.58
C LEU A 154 19.83 -20.45 10.53
N LEU A 155 19.67 -19.25 9.96
CA LEU A 155 20.65 -18.62 9.07
C LEU A 155 21.97 -18.37 9.79
N ALA A 156 21.94 -17.83 11.01
CA ALA A 156 23.13 -17.62 11.81
C ALA A 156 23.87 -18.95 12.09
N LEU A 157 23.13 -19.99 12.49
CA LEU A 157 23.70 -21.33 12.69
C LEU A 157 24.27 -21.91 11.39
N HIS A 158 23.56 -21.75 10.27
CA HIS A 158 23.96 -22.29 8.98
C HIS A 158 25.26 -21.64 8.47
N VAL A 159 25.33 -20.31 8.49
CA VAL A 159 26.53 -19.57 8.11
C VAL A 159 27.68 -19.88 9.06
N GLY A 160 27.42 -19.90 10.38
CA GLY A 160 28.41 -20.27 11.39
C GLY A 160 28.98 -21.69 11.17
N ALA A 161 28.13 -22.66 10.85
CA ALA A 161 28.55 -24.01 10.51
C ALA A 161 29.39 -24.03 9.23
N ALA A 162 28.99 -23.32 8.17
CA ALA A 162 29.75 -23.25 6.92
C ALA A 162 31.15 -22.64 7.13
N LEU A 163 31.27 -21.60 7.96
CA LEU A 163 32.54 -20.99 8.34
C LEU A 163 33.38 -21.92 9.21
N LYS A 164 32.77 -22.59 10.20
CA LYS A 164 33.43 -23.62 11.01
C LYS A 164 34.03 -24.72 10.12
N HIS A 165 33.26 -25.25 9.19
CA HIS A 165 33.72 -26.28 8.26
C HIS A 165 34.88 -25.80 7.38
N ARG A 166 34.85 -24.54 6.94
CA ARG A 166 35.92 -23.94 6.15
C ARG A 166 37.21 -23.72 6.93
N PHE A 167 37.12 -23.15 8.14
CA PHE A 167 38.30 -22.65 8.86
C PHE A 167 38.84 -23.61 9.91
N LEU A 168 37.97 -24.35 10.60
CA LEU A 168 38.34 -25.28 11.66
C LEU A 168 38.48 -26.71 11.09
N ASN A 169 37.43 -27.23 10.45
CA ASN A 169 37.45 -28.59 9.90
C ASN A 169 38.29 -28.70 8.61
N LYS A 170 38.48 -27.56 7.91
CA LYS A 170 39.24 -27.45 6.64
C LYS A 170 38.75 -28.44 5.58
N ASP A 171 37.43 -28.65 5.52
CA ASP A 171 36.81 -29.54 4.55
C ASP A 171 36.16 -28.76 3.38
N HIS A 172 35.61 -29.52 2.43
CA HIS A 172 35.05 -29.00 1.19
C HIS A 172 33.54 -28.69 1.26
N VAL A 173 32.92 -28.66 2.45
CA VAL A 173 31.47 -28.44 2.59
C VAL A 173 31.05 -27.09 1.99
N LEU A 174 31.74 -26.00 2.32
CA LEU A 174 31.47 -24.68 1.71
C LEU A 174 31.75 -24.68 0.20
N GLN A 175 32.77 -25.43 -0.23
CA GLN A 175 33.17 -25.49 -1.64
C GLN A 175 32.14 -26.22 -2.52
N SER A 176 31.30 -27.08 -1.92
CA SER A 176 30.21 -27.75 -2.63
C SER A 176 29.12 -26.79 -3.14
N MET A 177 28.98 -25.62 -2.51
CA MET A 177 27.95 -24.61 -2.83
C MET A 177 28.50 -23.32 -3.44
N THR A 178 29.81 -23.19 -3.65
CA THR A 178 30.39 -21.94 -4.19
C THR A 178 30.21 -21.85 -5.71
N PRO A 179 29.75 -20.70 -6.24
CA PRO A 179 29.58 -20.46 -7.67
C PRO A 179 30.94 -20.15 -8.31
N PHE A 180 31.67 -21.20 -8.68
CA PHE A 180 33.03 -21.08 -9.24
C PHE A 180 33.07 -20.78 -10.74
N ARG A 181 31.97 -20.96 -11.49
CA ARG A 181 31.92 -20.67 -12.94
C ARG A 181 31.21 -19.35 -13.19
N ALA A 182 31.76 -18.51 -14.08
CA ALA A 182 31.13 -17.24 -14.50
C ALA A 182 29.67 -17.42 -14.93
N SER A 183 29.35 -18.55 -15.58
CA SER A 183 27.97 -18.89 -15.97
C SER A 183 26.98 -19.04 -14.80
N GLN A 184 27.45 -19.41 -13.61
CA GLN A 184 26.60 -19.50 -12.42
C GLN A 184 26.27 -18.12 -11.86
N TRP A 185 27.25 -17.20 -11.86
CA TRP A 185 27.01 -15.79 -11.50
C TRP A 185 26.14 -15.08 -12.52
N ILE A 186 26.30 -15.37 -13.81
CA ILE A 186 25.40 -14.87 -14.87
C ILE A 186 23.98 -15.37 -14.62
N GLY A 187 23.79 -16.64 -14.25
CA GLY A 187 22.47 -17.18 -13.91
C GLY A 187 21.83 -16.50 -12.69
N VAL A 188 22.61 -16.29 -11.62
CA VAL A 188 22.14 -15.54 -10.42
C VAL A 188 21.76 -14.12 -10.81
N ALA A 189 22.65 -13.41 -11.52
CA ALA A 189 22.41 -12.05 -11.96
C ALA A 189 21.17 -11.95 -12.85
N ALA A 190 20.99 -12.86 -13.81
CA ALA A 190 19.83 -12.86 -14.71
C ALA A 190 18.50 -13.00 -13.94
N VAL A 191 18.42 -13.92 -12.97
CA VAL A 191 17.21 -14.08 -12.14
C VAL A 191 16.98 -12.82 -11.29
N PHE A 192 18.02 -12.25 -10.72
CA PHE A 192 17.91 -10.97 -9.99
C PHE A 192 17.48 -9.82 -10.89
N THR A 193 18.02 -9.71 -12.10
CA THR A 193 17.63 -8.68 -13.06
C THR A 193 16.17 -8.81 -13.43
N VAL A 194 15.62 -10.02 -13.60
CA VAL A 194 14.19 -10.22 -13.85
C VAL A 194 13.34 -9.77 -12.65
N LEU A 195 13.73 -10.14 -11.42
CA LEU A 195 12.99 -9.75 -10.22
C LEU A 195 13.09 -8.23 -9.92
N ILE A 196 14.25 -7.63 -10.19
CA ILE A 196 14.46 -6.18 -10.08
C ILE A 196 13.73 -5.44 -11.20
N ALA A 197 13.71 -5.96 -12.43
CA ALA A 197 12.91 -5.40 -13.52
C ALA A 197 11.41 -5.40 -13.17
N GLY A 198 10.91 -6.45 -12.51
CA GLY A 198 9.56 -6.45 -11.92
C GLY A 198 9.37 -5.35 -10.87
N SER A 199 10.41 -5.01 -10.11
CA SER A 199 10.39 -3.89 -9.15
C SER A 199 10.44 -2.51 -9.83
N ILE A 200 11.10 -2.41 -10.99
CA ILE A 200 11.11 -1.18 -11.81
C ILE A 200 9.74 -0.98 -12.47
N VAL A 201 9.11 -2.03 -12.99
CA VAL A 201 7.72 -1.96 -13.47
C VAL A 201 6.77 -1.55 -12.35
N TYR A 202 7.00 -1.96 -11.10
CA TYR A 202 6.24 -1.46 -9.94
C TYR A 202 6.38 0.06 -9.76
N SER A 203 7.60 0.61 -9.85
CA SER A 203 7.85 2.07 -9.70
C SER A 203 7.46 2.92 -10.92
N PHE A 204 7.27 2.31 -12.10
CA PHE A 204 6.85 2.99 -13.33
C PHE A 204 5.44 2.59 -13.79
N ALA A 205 4.72 1.78 -13.00
CA ALA A 205 3.32 1.53 -13.24
C ALA A 205 2.61 2.89 -13.07
N PRO A 206 2.04 3.48 -14.13
CA PRO A 206 1.15 4.63 -13.95
C PRO A 206 0.05 4.18 -12.98
N PRO A 207 -0.50 5.08 -12.14
CA PRO A 207 -1.70 4.74 -11.38
C PRO A 207 -2.71 4.16 -12.37
N LEU A 208 -3.06 2.89 -12.18
CA LEU A 208 -4.05 2.19 -12.98
C LEU A 208 -5.41 2.80 -12.63
N ASN A 209 -5.67 4.00 -13.13
CA ASN A 209 -6.97 4.66 -13.29
C ASN A 209 -6.82 6.08 -13.91
N ALA A 210 -5.85 6.30 -14.80
CA ALA A 210 -6.00 7.32 -15.85
C ALA A 210 -6.97 6.80 -16.92
N ASN A 211 -8.19 6.43 -16.50
CA ASN A 211 -9.29 6.28 -17.43
C ASN A 211 -9.71 7.71 -17.74
N THR A 212 -9.15 8.28 -18.81
CA THR A 212 -9.69 9.45 -19.50
C THR A 212 -11.02 9.04 -20.14
N GLY A 213 -11.98 8.65 -19.31
CA GLY A 213 -13.37 8.63 -19.67
C GLY A 213 -13.75 10.08 -19.85
N SER A 214 -13.92 10.48 -21.10
CA SER A 214 -14.57 11.71 -21.50
C SER A 214 -15.80 11.94 -20.61
N VAL A 215 -15.67 12.89 -19.67
CA VAL A 215 -16.80 13.38 -18.89
C VAL A 215 -17.70 14.07 -19.91
N SER A 216 -18.82 13.41 -20.22
CA SER A 216 -19.88 13.99 -21.03
C SER A 216 -20.34 15.26 -20.36
N SER A 217 -20.12 16.38 -21.06
CA SER A 217 -20.57 17.72 -20.77
C SER A 217 -22.05 17.75 -20.38
N MET A 218 -22.34 18.01 -19.10
CA MET A 218 -23.63 18.56 -18.68
C MET A 218 -23.46 20.06 -18.46
N GLN A 219 -23.84 20.82 -19.49
CA GLN A 219 -24.36 22.19 -19.47
C GLN A 219 -23.67 23.20 -18.54
N SER A 220 -22.59 23.81 -19.04
CA SER A 220 -21.96 25.00 -18.49
C SER A 220 -22.86 26.24 -18.66
N ASN A 221 -23.34 26.83 -17.57
CA ASN A 221 -23.23 28.28 -17.49
C ASN A 221 -21.72 28.56 -17.41
N GLU A 222 -21.17 29.30 -18.37
CA GLU A 222 -19.75 29.65 -18.35
C GLU A 222 -19.41 30.30 -17.01
N SER A 223 -18.50 29.67 -16.25
CA SER A 223 -18.05 30.18 -14.97
C SER A 223 -17.45 31.59 -15.15
N ASN A 224 -17.86 32.55 -14.30
CA ASN A 224 -17.36 33.93 -14.37
C ASN A 224 -16.17 34.17 -13.42
N TRP A 225 -15.72 33.14 -12.70
CA TRP A 225 -14.52 33.14 -11.86
C TRP A 225 -13.68 31.89 -12.13
N ALA A 226 -12.47 32.08 -12.65
CA ALA A 226 -11.51 31.02 -12.89
C ALA A 226 -10.67 30.74 -11.62
N VAL A 227 -10.66 29.49 -11.15
CA VAL A 227 -9.91 29.06 -9.96
C VAL A 227 -8.41 28.88 -10.26
N ASP A 228 -7.57 29.40 -9.38
CA ASP A 228 -6.13 29.11 -9.33
C ASP A 228 -5.91 27.86 -8.46
N TYR A 229 -5.83 26.70 -9.12
CA TYR A 229 -5.69 25.40 -8.44
C TYR A 229 -4.31 25.19 -7.79
N GLU A 230 -3.28 25.92 -8.19
CA GLU A 230 -1.95 25.82 -7.54
C GLU A 230 -1.95 26.50 -6.17
N ARG A 231 -2.76 27.55 -6.01
CA ARG A 231 -2.91 28.29 -4.75
C ARG A 231 -4.08 27.84 -3.91
N SER A 232 -5.08 27.19 -4.51
CA SER A 232 -6.29 26.74 -3.83
C SER A 232 -6.09 25.40 -3.12
N SER A 233 -6.88 25.15 -2.07
CA SER A 233 -6.87 23.86 -1.38
C SER A 233 -8.27 23.47 -0.90
N LEU A 234 -8.56 22.17 -0.99
CA LEU A 234 -9.75 21.54 -0.42
C LEU A 234 -9.30 20.42 0.53
N LYS A 235 -9.76 20.51 1.79
CA LYS A 235 -9.33 19.69 2.91
C LYS A 235 -10.52 19.03 3.59
N PHE A 236 -10.25 17.91 4.25
CA PHE A 236 -11.14 17.32 5.23
C PHE A 236 -10.36 17.06 6.52
N ILE A 237 -11.01 17.22 7.67
CA ILE A 237 -10.38 17.09 8.98
C ILE A 237 -11.25 16.12 9.76
N GLY A 238 -10.66 15.00 10.15
CA GLY A 238 -11.31 13.97 10.95
C GLY A 238 -10.53 13.69 12.23
N GLU A 239 -11.09 12.86 13.09
CA GLU A 239 -10.43 12.42 14.32
C GLU A 239 -10.43 10.89 14.39
N GLU A 240 -9.28 10.32 14.71
CA GLU A 240 -9.09 8.88 14.90
C GLU A 240 -8.38 8.63 16.24
N LYS A 241 -9.00 7.82 17.11
CA LYS A 241 -8.48 7.44 18.44
C LYS A 241 -8.08 8.67 19.27
N GLY A 242 -8.94 9.69 19.27
CA GLY A 242 -8.70 10.95 20.00
C GLY A 242 -7.66 11.88 19.35
N ARG A 243 -7.18 11.60 18.14
CA ARG A 243 -6.19 12.42 17.43
C ARG A 243 -6.74 12.93 16.12
N GLN A 244 -6.74 14.26 15.97
CA GLN A 244 -7.14 14.91 14.74
C GLN A 244 -6.11 14.65 13.62
N PHE A 245 -6.61 14.47 12.40
CA PHE A 245 -5.80 14.40 11.18
C PHE A 245 -6.42 15.31 10.11
N THR A 246 -5.61 15.71 9.13
CA THR A 246 -6.04 16.51 8.00
C THR A 246 -5.73 15.77 6.71
N GLY A 247 -6.74 15.63 5.85
CA GLY A 247 -6.60 15.22 4.48
C GLY A 247 -6.78 16.38 3.51
N VAL A 248 -6.18 16.24 2.33
CA VAL A 248 -6.33 17.11 1.17
C VAL A 248 -6.89 16.30 0.01
N PHE A 249 -7.72 16.91 -0.83
CA PHE A 249 -8.04 16.36 -2.15
C PHE A 249 -7.08 17.00 -3.16
N GLN A 250 -6.27 16.18 -3.82
CA GLN A 250 -5.28 16.65 -4.78
C GLN A 250 -5.89 17.02 -6.14
N ASP A 251 -7.09 16.51 -6.43
CA ASP A 251 -7.79 16.74 -7.69
C ASP A 251 -9.25 17.11 -7.43
N PHE A 252 -9.57 18.36 -7.73
CA PHE A 252 -10.92 18.91 -7.68
C PHE A 252 -11.09 19.99 -8.74
N SER A 253 -12.33 20.21 -9.18
CA SER A 253 -12.72 21.31 -10.03
C SER A 253 -13.86 22.10 -9.38
N ALA A 254 -13.95 23.39 -9.70
CA ALA A 254 -15.07 24.21 -9.27
C ALA A 254 -15.55 25.11 -10.41
N ASP A 255 -16.86 25.04 -10.67
CA ASP A 255 -17.58 25.94 -11.56
C ASP A 255 -18.25 27.01 -10.70
N ILE A 256 -17.74 28.24 -10.79
CA ILE A 256 -18.18 29.36 -9.96
C ILE A 256 -18.83 30.42 -10.83
N VAL A 257 -20.12 30.65 -10.59
CA VAL A 257 -20.88 31.80 -11.10
C VAL A 257 -21.25 32.64 -9.89
N PHE A 258 -20.67 33.83 -9.74
CA PHE A 258 -20.91 34.66 -8.58
C PHE A 258 -21.05 36.14 -8.95
N PHE A 259 -22.16 36.74 -8.52
CA PHE A 259 -22.50 38.15 -8.69
C PHE A 259 -22.82 38.75 -7.33
N GLU A 260 -22.00 39.68 -6.86
CA GLU A 260 -22.16 40.34 -5.55
C GLU A 260 -23.53 41.03 -5.41
N ASP A 261 -24.02 41.63 -6.50
CA ASP A 261 -25.29 42.36 -6.55
C ASP A 261 -26.50 41.47 -6.90
N ASP A 262 -26.28 40.21 -7.29
CA ASP A 262 -27.35 39.25 -7.65
C ASP A 262 -27.00 37.81 -7.24
N LEU A 263 -27.09 37.54 -5.94
CA LEU A 263 -26.82 36.21 -5.38
C LEU A 263 -27.81 35.14 -5.86
N ASN A 264 -29.01 35.53 -6.35
CA ASN A 264 -29.97 34.56 -6.91
C ASN A 264 -29.53 34.03 -8.27
N ALA A 265 -28.74 34.81 -9.02
CA ALA A 265 -28.09 34.38 -10.25
C ALA A 265 -26.75 33.65 -10.01
N SER A 266 -26.32 33.54 -8.74
CA SER A 266 -25.05 32.91 -8.37
C SER A 266 -25.22 31.41 -8.10
N SER A 267 -24.23 30.62 -8.52
CA SER A 267 -24.17 29.17 -8.30
C SER A 267 -22.72 28.70 -8.19
N VAL A 268 -22.49 27.73 -7.30
CA VAL A 268 -21.21 27.04 -7.14
C VAL A 268 -21.45 25.55 -7.28
N THR A 269 -20.68 24.90 -8.15
CA THR A 269 -20.60 23.45 -8.25
C THR A 269 -19.15 23.03 -8.05
N VAL A 270 -18.90 22.11 -7.12
CA VAL A 270 -17.56 21.57 -6.84
C VAL A 270 -17.58 20.08 -7.09
N THR A 271 -16.66 19.58 -7.90
CA THR A 271 -16.46 18.16 -8.15
C THR A 271 -15.10 17.76 -7.60
N VAL A 272 -15.05 16.68 -6.83
CA VAL A 272 -13.83 16.13 -6.25
C VAL A 272 -13.62 14.73 -6.79
N THR A 273 -12.42 14.44 -7.29
CA THR A 273 -12.00 13.06 -7.56
C THR A 273 -11.72 12.39 -6.23
N THR A 274 -12.57 11.46 -5.79
CA THR A 274 -12.52 10.87 -4.44
C THR A 274 -11.23 10.07 -4.18
N GLY A 275 -10.64 9.48 -5.23
CA GLY A 275 -9.35 8.79 -5.18
C GLY A 275 -8.13 9.70 -5.02
N SER A 276 -8.30 11.02 -5.06
CA SER A 276 -7.23 12.01 -4.85
C SER A 276 -7.04 12.40 -3.38
N ALA A 277 -7.83 11.81 -2.47
CA ALA A 277 -7.78 12.08 -1.05
C ALA A 277 -6.48 11.57 -0.41
N MET A 278 -5.69 12.47 0.17
CA MET A 278 -4.41 12.17 0.82
C MET A 278 -4.35 12.79 2.20
N THR A 279 -4.08 11.98 3.23
CA THR A 279 -3.89 12.42 4.62
C THR A 279 -2.44 12.40 5.07
N GLY A 280 -1.55 11.86 4.23
CA GLY A 280 -0.15 11.66 4.58
C GLY A 280 0.07 10.46 5.50
N ASP A 281 -0.99 9.71 5.83
CA ASP A 281 -0.91 8.41 6.50
C ASP A 281 -1.19 7.30 5.51
N SER A 282 -0.18 6.47 5.22
CA SER A 282 -0.27 5.45 4.18
C SER A 282 -1.35 4.38 4.42
N ILE A 283 -1.65 4.07 5.69
CA ILE A 283 -2.69 3.10 6.02
C ILE A 283 -4.05 3.72 5.70
N ARG A 284 -4.32 4.93 6.22
CA ARG A 284 -5.56 5.64 5.94
C ARG A 284 -5.75 5.93 4.45
N ASP A 285 -4.70 6.37 3.76
CA ASP A 285 -4.73 6.72 2.34
C ASP A 285 -4.95 5.49 1.46
N SER A 286 -4.51 4.30 1.89
CA SER A 286 -4.85 3.04 1.21
C SER A 286 -6.26 2.52 1.52
N THR A 287 -6.86 2.96 2.62
CA THR A 287 -8.17 2.49 3.11
C THR A 287 -9.31 3.38 2.59
N ILE A 288 -9.09 4.70 2.52
CA ILE A 288 -10.03 5.71 2.05
C ILE A 288 -10.65 5.42 0.67
N PRO A 289 -9.89 4.88 -0.32
CA PRO A 289 -10.46 4.50 -1.61
C PRO A 289 -11.38 3.27 -1.59
N GLY A 290 -11.28 2.42 -0.57
CA GLY A 290 -11.96 1.12 -0.49
C GLY A 290 -13.49 1.20 -0.36
N GLU A 291 -14.16 0.05 -0.50
CA GLU A 291 -15.63 -0.03 -0.57
C GLU A 291 -16.37 0.54 0.66
N GLU A 292 -15.78 0.33 1.84
CA GLU A 292 -16.28 0.85 3.12
C GLU A 292 -16.23 2.38 3.20
N TRP A 293 -15.28 3.00 2.49
CA TRP A 293 -15.10 4.45 2.43
C TRP A 293 -15.63 4.98 1.11
N PHE A 294 -14.83 5.69 0.32
CA PHE A 294 -15.34 6.35 -0.88
C PHE A 294 -15.75 5.38 -2.00
N ASN A 295 -15.28 4.12 -1.98
CA ASN A 295 -15.52 3.16 -3.06
C ASN A 295 -15.21 3.76 -4.44
N THR A 296 -13.97 4.22 -4.62
CA THR A 296 -13.58 5.08 -5.75
C THR A 296 -13.74 4.40 -7.10
N ASP A 297 -13.67 3.07 -7.14
CA ASP A 297 -13.86 2.29 -8.35
C ASP A 297 -15.31 2.38 -8.88
N SER A 298 -16.30 2.45 -7.97
CA SER A 298 -17.72 2.60 -8.33
C SER A 298 -18.21 4.05 -8.25
N HIS A 299 -17.57 4.88 -7.43
CA HIS A 299 -17.96 6.26 -7.14
C HIS A 299 -16.72 7.17 -7.20
N PRO A 300 -16.20 7.45 -8.40
CA PRO A 300 -14.94 8.18 -8.58
C PRO A 300 -15.03 9.67 -8.21
N THR A 301 -16.25 10.19 -8.04
CA THR A 301 -16.50 11.61 -7.80
C THR A 301 -17.45 11.84 -6.64
N ALA A 302 -17.19 12.90 -5.87
CA ALA A 302 -18.14 13.54 -4.96
C ALA A 302 -18.47 14.94 -5.49
N ILE A 303 -19.73 15.36 -5.40
CA ILE A 303 -20.19 16.61 -6.00
C ILE A 303 -20.97 17.42 -4.96
N PHE A 304 -20.58 18.67 -4.78
CA PHE A 304 -21.42 19.67 -4.09
C PHE A 304 -22.03 20.61 -5.12
N GLN A 305 -23.34 20.85 -5.01
CA GLN A 305 -24.04 21.84 -5.83
C GLN A 305 -24.85 22.78 -4.95
N SER A 306 -24.57 24.08 -5.03
CA SER A 306 -25.33 25.11 -4.30
C SER A 306 -26.75 25.22 -4.83
N THR A 307 -27.72 25.33 -3.93
CA THR A 307 -29.13 25.64 -4.22
C THR A 307 -29.50 27.09 -3.87
N SER A 308 -28.76 27.71 -2.96
CA SER A 308 -28.89 29.14 -2.65
C SER A 308 -27.60 29.69 -2.05
N ILE A 309 -27.33 30.96 -2.31
CA ILE A 309 -26.22 31.71 -1.71
C ILE A 309 -26.80 32.97 -1.09
N ARG A 310 -26.44 33.28 0.15
CA ARG A 310 -26.86 34.51 0.83
C ARG A 310 -25.71 35.14 1.60
N GLN A 311 -25.77 36.46 1.72
CA GLN A 311 -24.83 37.22 2.55
C GLN A 311 -25.29 37.20 4.01
N LEU A 312 -24.33 37.11 4.94
CA LEU A 312 -24.56 37.17 6.39
C LEU A 312 -24.15 38.53 6.98
N GLY A 313 -23.30 39.29 6.29
CA GLY A 313 -22.71 40.57 6.74
C GLY A 313 -21.18 40.49 6.75
N ASP A 314 -20.48 41.63 6.72
CA ASP A 314 -19.01 41.72 6.89
C ASP A 314 -18.18 40.80 5.96
N GLY A 315 -18.60 40.62 4.71
CA GLY A 315 -17.92 39.74 3.74
C GLY A 315 -18.16 38.24 3.97
N GLN A 316 -19.05 37.87 4.88
CA GLN A 316 -19.41 36.48 5.16
C GLN A 316 -20.62 36.05 4.35
N TYR A 317 -20.56 34.81 3.86
CA TYR A 317 -21.58 34.19 3.03
C TYR A 317 -21.94 32.80 3.54
N GLU A 318 -23.16 32.38 3.19
CA GLU A 318 -23.67 31.04 3.38
C GLU A 318 -24.14 30.50 2.03
N ALA A 319 -23.61 29.35 1.63
CA ALA A 319 -24.09 28.59 0.48
C ALA A 319 -24.75 27.30 0.96
N ASN A 320 -26.06 27.21 0.81
CA ASN A 320 -26.77 25.94 1.01
C ASN A 320 -26.71 25.15 -0.29
N GLY A 321 -26.53 23.84 -0.19
CA GLY A 321 -26.44 22.98 -1.35
C GLY A 321 -26.65 21.51 -1.02
N MET A 322 -26.61 20.68 -2.05
CA MET A 322 -26.63 19.23 -1.92
C MET A 322 -25.22 18.71 -2.12
N LEU A 323 -24.75 17.89 -1.16
CA LEU A 323 -23.52 17.12 -1.27
C LEU A 323 -23.89 15.68 -1.61
N ALA A 324 -23.40 15.20 -2.75
CA ALA A 324 -23.51 13.82 -3.21
C ALA A 324 -22.18 13.09 -2.99
N VAL A 325 -22.21 12.02 -2.21
CA VAL A 325 -21.08 11.11 -1.98
C VAL A 325 -21.59 9.68 -2.05
N LYS A 326 -20.96 8.85 -2.89
CA LYS A 326 -21.47 7.52 -3.27
C LYS A 326 -22.91 7.63 -3.82
N SER A 327 -23.84 6.85 -3.28
CA SER A 327 -25.28 6.88 -3.60
C SER A 327 -26.09 7.78 -2.67
N TYR A 328 -25.42 8.52 -1.77
CA TYR A 328 -26.08 9.35 -0.76
C TYR A 328 -26.01 10.83 -1.13
N GLU A 329 -27.13 11.50 -0.99
CA GLU A 329 -27.25 12.94 -1.19
C GLU A 329 -27.79 13.58 0.10
N ARG A 330 -27.11 14.60 0.61
CA ARG A 330 -27.49 15.28 1.85
C ARG A 330 -27.37 16.79 1.71
N PRO A 331 -28.26 17.57 2.33
CA PRO A 331 -28.11 19.02 2.39
C PRO A 331 -26.88 19.36 3.25
N VAL A 332 -26.05 20.27 2.74
CA VAL A 332 -24.88 20.80 3.45
C VAL A 332 -24.89 22.33 3.31
N THR A 333 -24.54 23.00 4.41
CA THR A 333 -24.43 24.47 4.46
C THR A 333 -22.98 24.86 4.60
N LEU A 334 -22.38 25.39 3.54
CA LEU A 334 -21.03 25.95 3.56
C LEU A 334 -21.10 27.39 4.09
N ARG A 335 -20.25 27.71 5.07
CA ARG A 335 -20.02 29.08 5.53
C ARG A 335 -18.62 29.51 5.13
N PHE A 336 -18.49 30.71 4.58
CA PHE A 336 -17.20 31.21 4.12
C PHE A 336 -17.10 32.73 4.18
N ASP A 337 -15.89 33.21 4.39
CA ASP A 337 -15.49 34.59 4.20
C ASP A 337 -15.04 34.76 2.75
N LEU A 338 -15.46 35.87 2.12
CA LEU A 338 -15.10 36.20 0.74
C LEU A 338 -14.51 37.61 0.70
N ILE A 339 -13.30 37.71 0.15
CA ILE A 339 -12.61 38.97 -0.11
C ILE A 339 -12.43 39.11 -1.61
N ILE A 340 -12.96 40.19 -2.18
CA ILE A 340 -12.79 40.53 -3.59
C ILE A 340 -11.95 41.82 -3.66
N ASP A 341 -10.84 41.76 -4.40
CA ASP A 341 -9.95 42.89 -4.70
C ASP A 341 -9.77 43.01 -6.22
N GLY A 342 -10.56 43.90 -6.81
CA GLY A 342 -10.64 44.09 -8.26
C GLY A 342 -11.10 42.83 -8.98
N ASP A 343 -10.19 42.22 -9.73
CA ASP A 343 -10.44 41.01 -10.51
C ASP A 343 -10.06 39.73 -9.75
N ASN A 344 -9.54 39.82 -8.53
CA ASN A 344 -9.13 38.67 -7.72
C ASN A 344 -10.08 38.45 -6.55
N ALA A 345 -10.30 37.18 -6.20
CA ALA A 345 -11.11 36.77 -5.06
C ALA A 345 -10.39 35.69 -4.24
N VAL A 346 -10.61 35.73 -2.93
CA VAL A 346 -10.22 34.67 -2.00
C VAL A 346 -11.43 34.28 -1.15
N ALA A 347 -11.82 33.01 -1.20
CA ALA A 347 -12.88 32.45 -0.37
C ALA A 347 -12.28 31.44 0.63
N THR A 348 -12.51 31.64 1.92
CA THR A 348 -12.05 30.72 2.98
C THR A 348 -13.24 30.25 3.80
N GLY A 349 -13.42 28.95 3.96
CA GLY A 349 -14.61 28.44 4.64
C GLY A 349 -14.67 26.93 4.79
N GLY A 350 -15.87 26.43 5.06
CA GLY A 350 -16.11 25.01 5.25
C GLY A 350 -17.49 24.65 5.78
N ALA A 351 -17.68 23.37 6.08
CA ALA A 351 -18.86 22.82 6.75
C ALA A 351 -18.47 21.59 7.57
N ASP A 352 -19.25 21.34 8.62
CA ASP A 352 -19.19 20.09 9.36
C ASP A 352 -20.23 19.12 8.79
N VAL A 353 -19.82 17.88 8.57
CA VAL A 353 -20.67 16.81 8.04
C VAL A 353 -20.54 15.56 8.88
N ILE A 354 -21.56 14.71 8.84
CA ILE A 354 -21.54 13.41 9.50
C ILE A 354 -21.21 12.33 8.46
N ARG A 355 -20.02 11.74 8.52
CA ARG A 355 -19.51 10.81 7.47
C ARG A 355 -20.42 9.59 7.26
N THR A 356 -21.09 9.13 8.32
CA THR A 356 -22.00 7.98 8.30
C THR A 356 -23.29 8.26 7.54
N ASP A 357 -23.73 9.53 7.44
CA ASP A 357 -24.88 9.92 6.60
C ASP A 357 -24.64 9.69 5.11
N PHE A 358 -23.36 9.62 4.71
CA PHE A 358 -22.87 9.36 3.36
C PHE A 358 -22.37 7.92 3.17
N GLY A 359 -22.58 7.04 4.16
CA GLY A 359 -22.15 5.66 4.11
C GLY A 359 -20.63 5.48 4.05
N LEU A 360 -19.88 6.35 4.74
CA LEU A 360 -18.42 6.28 4.85
C LEU A 360 -18.00 5.69 6.21
N GLY A 361 -17.30 4.56 6.18
CA GLY A 361 -16.75 3.87 7.34
C GLY A 361 -17.84 3.29 8.26
N LEU A 362 -18.74 2.49 7.69
CA LEU A 362 -19.90 1.93 8.40
C LEU A 362 -19.60 0.63 9.17
N ALA A 363 -18.49 -0.06 8.90
CA ALA A 363 -18.17 -1.28 9.63
C ALA A 363 -18.07 -1.03 11.16
N ASP A 364 -18.56 -1.99 11.95
CA ASP A 364 -18.67 -1.89 13.41
C ASP A 364 -17.34 -1.49 14.07
N ALA A 365 -16.21 -1.97 13.54
CA ALA A 365 -14.86 -1.63 14.01
C ALA A 365 -14.53 -0.13 13.98
N TRP A 366 -15.21 0.67 13.15
CA TRP A 366 -15.04 2.13 13.07
C TRP A 366 -16.03 2.90 13.95
N LEU A 367 -17.07 2.24 14.46
CA LEU A 367 -18.15 2.81 15.25
C LEU A 367 -18.01 2.48 16.74
N GLU A 368 -17.46 1.30 17.07
CA GLU A 368 -17.16 0.91 18.45
C GLU A 368 -16.10 1.85 19.07
N ASP A 369 -16.34 2.26 20.31
CA ASP A 369 -15.47 3.14 21.10
C ASP A 369 -15.06 4.47 20.42
N GLU A 370 -15.84 4.95 19.43
CA GLU A 370 -15.53 6.17 18.65
C GLU A 370 -14.10 6.18 18.08
N GLN A 371 -13.63 5.00 17.62
CA GLN A 371 -12.29 4.85 17.03
C GLN A 371 -12.04 5.85 15.91
N VAL A 372 -13.06 6.19 15.11
CA VAL A 372 -13.05 7.33 14.18
C VAL A 372 -14.30 8.15 14.43
N GLN A 373 -14.14 9.43 14.76
CA GLN A 373 -15.30 10.31 14.97
C GLN A 373 -16.18 10.40 13.72
N GLN A 374 -17.47 10.56 13.94
CA GLN A 374 -18.44 10.65 12.85
C GLN A 374 -18.43 12.04 12.20
N GLU A 375 -18.18 13.08 12.99
CA GLU A 375 -18.05 14.44 12.50
C GLU A 375 -16.74 14.61 11.72
N VAL A 376 -16.85 15.18 10.53
CA VAL A 376 -15.74 15.52 9.65
C VAL A 376 -15.93 16.96 9.20
N ARG A 377 -14.90 17.79 9.39
CA ARG A 377 -14.90 19.16 8.89
C ARG A 377 -14.34 19.19 7.47
N ILE A 378 -15.13 19.66 6.52
CA ILE A 378 -14.66 20.08 5.21
C ILE A 378 -14.16 21.52 5.34
N ALA A 379 -12.96 21.81 4.81
CA ALA A 379 -12.38 23.14 4.83
C ALA A 379 -11.76 23.49 3.47
N PHE A 380 -11.89 24.74 3.04
CA PHE A 380 -11.34 25.19 1.77
C PHE A 380 -10.74 26.59 1.87
N GLU A 381 -9.80 26.84 0.98
CA GLU A 381 -9.25 28.16 0.66
C GLU A 381 -9.13 28.21 -0.86
N ILE A 382 -9.96 29.03 -1.51
CA ILE A 382 -10.07 29.10 -2.97
C ILE A 382 -9.62 30.48 -3.43
N PHE A 383 -8.60 30.51 -4.29
CA PHE A 383 -8.15 31.69 -5.01
C PHE A 383 -8.76 31.67 -6.41
N ALA A 384 -9.36 32.76 -6.83
CA ALA A 384 -9.95 32.87 -8.17
C ALA A 384 -9.71 34.27 -8.77
N ALA A 385 -9.76 34.34 -10.10
CA ALA A 385 -9.77 35.59 -10.85
C ALA A 385 -10.98 35.65 -11.77
N ARG A 386 -11.48 36.85 -12.10
CA ARG A 386 -12.58 36.99 -13.06
C ARG A 386 -12.22 36.31 -14.39
N ALA A 387 -13.13 35.47 -14.88
CA ALA A 387 -12.99 34.88 -16.20
C ALA A 387 -13.30 35.96 -17.26
N ASN A 388 -12.43 36.08 -18.26
CA ASN A 388 -12.57 37.05 -19.36
C ASN A 388 -13.55 36.59 -20.43
#